data_AF-K5YN10-F1
#
_entry.id   AF-K5YN10-F1
#
_cell.length_a   1.000
_cell.length_b   1.000
_cell.length_c   1.000
_cell.angle_alpha   90.00
_cell.angle_beta   90.00
_cell.angle_gamma   90.00
#
_symmetry.space_group_name_H-M   'P 1'
#
loop_
_entity.id
_entity.type
_entity.pdbx_description
1 polymer ?
#
loop_
_entity_poly.entity_id
_entity_poly.type
_entity_poly.pdbx_seq_one_letter_code
_entity_poly.pdbx_strand_id
1 'polypeptide(L)'
;MVEKTTKAGTAPFMPEFDIKKLMGDMKIPAMPDVEAVLAAHKRNLDALTEANRVALEGAQLVARRHMEIMQETMSGLTSTLKELAGNQPPAVRAAKQAELLKKAYENAVANTKELGDLIQKSNAEAMSKLNTRFSEAMTEMKALLEKK
;
A
#
# COMPACT_ATOMS: atom_id res chain seq x y z
N MET A 1 20.75 -49.50 50.13
CA MET A 1 21.92 -49.43 49.24
C MET A 1 21.34 -49.17 47.86
N VAL A 2 21.57 -48.07 47.14
CA VAL A 2 22.74 -47.20 46.96
C VAL A 2 22.26 -45.76 46.62
N GLU A 3 23.16 -44.79 46.76
CA GLU A 3 23.07 -43.33 46.86
C GLU A 3 22.38 -42.51 45.75
N LYS A 4 22.02 -41.30 46.18
CA LYS A 4 21.69 -40.09 45.41
C LYS A 4 22.74 -39.76 44.33
N THR A 5 22.32 -39.12 43.23
CA THR A 5 22.51 -37.68 42.95
C THR A 5 22.46 -37.41 41.43
N THR A 6 21.59 -36.47 41.06
CA THR A 6 21.45 -35.76 39.78
C THR A 6 22.77 -35.15 39.28
N LYS A 7 22.99 -35.00 37.95
CA LYS A 7 23.30 -33.69 37.34
C LYS A 7 23.32 -33.69 35.80
N ALA A 8 22.74 -32.60 35.29
CA ALA A 8 22.67 -32.15 33.91
C ALA A 8 24.04 -32.09 33.21
N GLY A 9 24.05 -32.48 31.93
CA GLY A 9 25.12 -32.22 30.98
C GLY A 9 24.75 -31.04 30.08
N THR A 10 25.44 -29.93 30.32
CA THR A 10 25.44 -28.67 29.56
C THR A 10 26.22 -28.77 28.25
N ALA A 11 25.77 -28.04 27.22
CA ALA A 11 26.67 -27.39 26.28
C ALA A 11 26.15 -25.97 25.95
N PRO A 12 27.05 -24.99 25.73
CA PRO A 12 26.84 -23.62 26.17
C PRO A 12 26.90 -22.65 24.99
N PHE A 13 25.78 -22.14 24.50
CA PHE A 13 25.79 -21.04 23.53
C PHE A 13 24.51 -20.23 23.62
N MET A 14 24.43 -19.38 24.63
CA MET A 14 24.09 -17.96 24.48
C MET A 14 24.67 -17.26 25.71
N PRO A 15 25.64 -16.34 25.58
CA PRO A 15 25.92 -15.45 26.68
C PRO A 15 24.60 -14.72 26.97
N GLU A 16 24.12 -14.82 28.19
CA GLU A 16 23.03 -14.01 28.68
C GLU A 16 23.39 -12.57 28.33
N PHE A 17 22.67 -12.00 27.35
CA PHE A 17 22.74 -10.59 27.04
C PHE A 17 22.30 -9.89 28.32
N ASP A 18 23.26 -9.49 29.14
CA ASP A 18 23.03 -8.89 30.43
C ASP A 18 22.56 -7.45 30.18
N ILE A 19 21.25 -7.32 29.89
CA ILE A 19 20.57 -6.06 29.62
C ILE A 19 20.84 -5.06 30.74
N LYS A 20 20.98 -5.54 32.00
CA LYS A 20 21.35 -4.70 33.14
C LYS A 20 22.77 -4.14 33.03
N LYS A 21 23.74 -4.92 32.55
CA LYS A 21 25.11 -4.46 32.31
C LYS A 21 25.20 -3.50 31.13
N LEU A 22 24.45 -3.78 30.06
CA LEU A 22 24.33 -2.87 28.90
C LEU A 22 23.68 -1.53 29.29
N MET A 23 22.67 -1.52 30.17
CA MET A 23 22.04 -0.28 30.67
C MET A 23 22.84 0.43 31.76
N GLY A 24 23.67 -0.28 32.52
CA GLY A 24 24.56 0.30 33.54
C GLY A 24 25.77 1.03 32.95
N ASP A 25 26.34 0.48 31.86
CA ASP A 25 27.50 1.06 31.17
C ASP A 25 27.08 2.09 30.11
N MET A 26 25.85 2.00 29.59
CA MET A 26 25.26 3.01 28.74
C MET A 26 24.63 4.07 29.65
N LYS A 27 25.38 5.13 29.97
CA LYS A 27 24.79 6.38 30.46
C LYS A 27 23.83 6.89 29.39
N ILE A 28 22.58 6.42 29.40
CA ILE A 28 21.53 6.96 28.55
C ILE A 28 21.43 8.43 28.98
N PRO A 29 21.81 9.38 28.11
CA PRO A 29 21.62 10.79 28.41
C PRO A 29 20.17 10.96 28.83
N ALA A 30 19.89 11.69 29.91
CA ALA A 30 18.51 11.94 30.33
C ALA A 30 17.70 12.32 29.08
N MET A 31 16.80 11.41 28.65
CA MET A 31 16.07 11.63 27.40
C MET A 31 15.18 12.84 27.64
N PRO A 32 15.39 13.96 26.92
CA PRO A 32 14.51 15.10 27.08
C PRO A 32 13.11 14.66 26.65
N ASP A 33 12.16 14.77 27.56
CA ASP A 33 10.72 14.68 27.27
C ASP A 33 10.27 13.32 26.68
N VAL A 34 10.31 12.26 27.50
CA VAL A 34 9.84 10.89 27.15
C VAL A 34 8.39 10.89 26.66
N GLU A 35 7.55 11.76 27.20
CA GLU A 35 6.14 11.92 26.79
C GLU A 35 6.04 12.44 25.36
N ALA A 36 6.86 13.41 24.97
CA ALA A 36 6.93 13.89 23.59
C ALA A 36 7.39 12.79 22.61
N VAL A 37 8.36 11.97 23.00
CA VAL A 37 8.83 10.84 22.17
C VAL A 37 7.73 9.79 21.99
N LEU A 38 7.04 9.40 23.06
CA LEU A 38 5.91 8.46 22.99
C LEU A 38 4.77 9.01 22.12
N ALA A 39 4.45 10.30 22.26
CA ALA A 39 3.45 10.97 21.42
C ALA A 39 3.86 10.96 19.93
N ALA A 40 5.13 11.20 19.62
CA ALA A 40 5.65 11.13 18.25
C ALA A 40 5.54 9.72 17.66
N HIS A 41 5.83 8.67 18.44
CA HIS A 41 5.64 7.28 18.02
C HIS A 41 4.17 6.96 17.72
N LYS A 42 3.24 7.43 18.55
CA LYS A 42 1.81 7.28 18.29
C LYS A 42 1.40 7.93 16.98
N ARG A 43 1.82 9.19 16.74
CA ARG A 43 1.54 9.90 15.48
C ARG A 43 2.14 9.19 14.26
N ASN A 44 3.31 8.57 14.39
CA ASN A 44 3.90 7.78 13.31
C ASN A 44 3.03 6.56 12.95
N LEU A 45 2.53 5.84 13.96
CA LEU A 45 1.64 4.69 13.74
C LEU A 45 0.32 5.12 13.10
N ASP A 46 -0.25 6.24 13.56
CA ASP A 46 -1.48 6.78 12.99
C ASP A 46 -1.28 7.15 11.51
N ALA A 47 -0.18 7.81 11.16
CA ALA A 47 0.13 8.17 9.78
C ALA A 47 0.35 6.94 8.87
N LEU A 48 1.04 5.91 9.36
CA LEU A 48 1.20 4.64 8.63
C LEU A 48 -0.14 3.94 8.42
N THR A 49 -0.99 3.95 9.43
CA THR A 49 -2.32 3.33 9.37
C THR A 49 -3.20 4.04 8.36
N GLU A 50 -3.18 5.38 8.37
CA GLU A 50 -3.94 6.19 7.42
C GLU A 50 -3.44 6.04 5.99
N ALA A 51 -2.11 6.02 5.77
CA ALA A 51 -1.54 5.77 4.45
C ALA A 51 -1.94 4.38 3.91
N ASN A 52 -1.93 3.36 4.77
CA ASN A 52 -2.39 2.01 4.42
C ASN A 52 -3.89 1.98 4.11
N ARG A 53 -4.72 2.72 4.86
CA ARG A 53 -6.16 2.84 4.60
C ARG A 53 -6.42 3.42 3.21
N VAL A 54 -5.74 4.53 2.87
CA VAL A 54 -5.85 5.17 1.55
C VAL A 54 -5.41 4.23 0.44
N ALA A 55 -4.29 3.51 0.61
CA ALA A 55 -3.82 2.54 -0.37
C ALA A 55 -4.84 1.40 -0.59
N LEU A 56 -5.44 0.90 0.49
CA LEU A 56 -6.45 -0.16 0.41
C LEU A 56 -7.74 0.33 -0.27
N GLU A 57 -8.21 1.54 0.05
CA GLU A 57 -9.35 2.17 -0.62
C GLU A 57 -9.09 2.36 -2.11
N GLY A 58 -7.87 2.77 -2.47
CA GLY A 58 -7.41 2.84 -3.86
C GLY A 58 -7.49 1.50 -4.58
N ALA A 59 -6.97 0.43 -3.96
CA ALA A 59 -7.04 -0.92 -4.53
C ALA A 59 -8.50 -1.38 -4.73
N GLN A 60 -9.39 -1.07 -3.79
CA GLN A 60 -10.81 -1.38 -3.94
C GLN A 60 -11.47 -0.59 -5.07
N LEU A 61 -11.12 0.69 -5.26
CA LEU A 61 -11.62 1.49 -6.38
C LEU A 61 -11.17 0.92 -7.72
N VAL A 62 -9.89 0.54 -7.85
CA VAL A 62 -9.36 -0.12 -9.05
C VAL A 62 -10.09 -1.43 -9.32
N ALA A 63 -10.31 -2.27 -8.29
CA ALA A 63 -11.03 -3.53 -8.44
C ALA A 63 -12.49 -3.33 -8.89
N ARG A 64 -13.19 -2.36 -8.30
CA ARG A 64 -14.55 -1.99 -8.72
C ARG A 64 -14.56 -1.54 -10.18
N ARG A 65 -13.65 -0.65 -10.57
CA ARG A 65 -13.58 -0.16 -11.95
C ARG A 65 -13.26 -1.27 -12.95
N HIS A 66 -12.38 -2.20 -12.58
CA HIS A 66 -12.09 -3.37 -13.42
C HIS A 66 -13.34 -4.23 -13.68
N MET A 67 -14.18 -4.42 -12.67
CA MET A 67 -15.46 -5.14 -12.79
C MET A 67 -16.48 -4.39 -13.66
N GLU A 68 -16.52 -3.07 -13.59
CA GLU A 68 -17.36 -2.25 -14.47
C GLU A 68 -16.92 -2.35 -15.93
N ILE A 69 -15.61 -2.25 -16.20
CA ILE A 69 -15.03 -2.44 -17.54
C ILE A 69 -15.41 -3.81 -18.12
N MET A 70 -15.38 -4.86 -17.29
CA MET A 70 -15.81 -6.21 -17.71
C MET A 70 -17.30 -6.24 -18.12
N GLN A 71 -18.17 -5.62 -17.31
CA GLN A 71 -19.61 -5.55 -17.63
C GLN A 71 -19.87 -4.75 -18.91
N GLU A 72 -19.22 -3.61 -19.08
CA GLU A 72 -19.28 -2.79 -20.30
C GLU A 72 -18.84 -3.59 -21.52
N THR A 73 -17.74 -4.35 -21.40
CA THR A 73 -17.20 -5.19 -22.48
C THR A 73 -18.18 -6.30 -22.88
N MET A 74 -18.79 -7.00 -21.92
CA MET A 74 -19.77 -8.06 -22.19
C MET A 74 -21.05 -7.53 -22.84
N SER A 75 -21.53 -6.36 -22.37
CA SER A 75 -22.65 -5.66 -22.99
C SER A 75 -22.34 -5.24 -24.42
N GLY A 76 -21.15 -4.67 -24.65
CA GLY A 76 -20.67 -4.27 -25.97
C GLY A 76 -20.55 -5.44 -26.96
N LEU A 77 -20.05 -6.59 -26.49
CA LEU A 77 -19.97 -7.82 -27.29
C LEU A 77 -21.35 -8.29 -27.75
N THR A 78 -22.33 -8.32 -26.84
CA THR A 78 -23.70 -8.73 -27.15
C THR A 78 -24.34 -7.80 -28.19
N SER A 79 -24.14 -6.49 -28.08
CA SER A 79 -24.61 -5.51 -29.07
C SER A 79 -23.95 -5.75 -30.44
N THR A 80 -22.64 -5.95 -30.44
CA THR A 80 -21.86 -6.18 -31.67
C THR A 80 -22.31 -7.45 -32.41
N LEU A 81 -22.57 -8.54 -31.69
CA LEU A 81 -23.07 -9.78 -32.26
C LEU A 81 -24.47 -9.61 -32.89
N LYS A 82 -25.38 -8.88 -32.22
CA LYS A 82 -26.70 -8.55 -32.79
C LYS A 82 -26.58 -7.74 -34.07
N GLU A 83 -25.66 -6.77 -34.08
CA GLU A 83 -25.44 -5.91 -35.23
C GLU A 83 -24.82 -6.63 -36.44
N LEU A 84 -24.02 -7.67 -36.20
CA LEU A 84 -23.38 -8.49 -37.24
C LEU A 84 -24.28 -9.59 -37.79
N ALA A 85 -25.36 -9.97 -37.09
CA ALA A 85 -26.28 -11.02 -37.53
C ALA A 85 -27.12 -10.65 -38.77
N GLY A 86 -27.08 -9.40 -39.23
CA GLY A 86 -27.81 -8.93 -40.42
C GLY A 86 -27.10 -9.28 -41.73
N ASN A 87 -27.89 -9.64 -42.76
CA ASN A 87 -27.34 -9.93 -44.08
C ASN A 87 -27.03 -8.63 -44.85
N GLN A 88 -25.86 -8.03 -44.60
CA GLN A 88 -25.45 -6.76 -45.24
C GLN A 88 -24.51 -6.94 -46.45
N PRO A 89 -24.44 -5.99 -47.39
CA PRO A 89 -23.47 -6.00 -48.49
C PRO A 89 -22.01 -6.00 -48.01
N PRO A 90 -21.05 -6.57 -48.76
CA PRO A 90 -19.65 -6.70 -48.32
C PRO A 90 -18.97 -5.36 -47.95
N ALA A 91 -19.18 -4.31 -48.73
CA ALA A 91 -18.60 -2.99 -48.46
C ALA A 91 -19.11 -2.37 -47.15
N VAL A 92 -20.40 -2.54 -46.84
CA VAL A 92 -21.02 -2.06 -45.59
C VAL A 92 -20.48 -2.85 -44.40
N ARG A 93 -20.29 -4.16 -44.54
CA ARG A 93 -19.66 -4.98 -43.49
C ARG A 93 -18.23 -4.54 -43.20
N ALA A 94 -17.43 -4.25 -44.23
CA ALA A 94 -16.04 -3.82 -44.06
C ALA A 94 -15.94 -2.48 -43.33
N ALA A 95 -16.75 -1.48 -43.72
CA ALA A 95 -16.81 -0.20 -43.03
C ALA A 95 -17.21 -0.36 -41.54
N LYS A 96 -18.21 -1.20 -41.28
CA LYS A 96 -18.68 -1.46 -39.92
C LYS A 96 -17.65 -2.19 -39.05
N GLN A 97 -16.89 -3.13 -39.61
CA GLN A 97 -15.78 -3.77 -38.91
C GLN A 97 -14.68 -2.76 -38.53
N ALA A 98 -14.36 -1.82 -39.42
CA ALA A 98 -13.39 -0.77 -39.14
C ALA A 98 -13.86 0.16 -38.00
N GLU A 99 -15.14 0.55 -37.97
CA GLU A 99 -15.72 1.33 -36.88
C GLU A 99 -15.70 0.57 -35.55
N LEU A 100 -16.05 -0.72 -35.55
CA LEU A 100 -16.01 -1.56 -34.35
C LEU A 100 -14.59 -1.67 -33.80
N LEU A 101 -13.60 -1.88 -34.67
CA LEU A 101 -12.19 -1.93 -34.27
C LEU A 101 -11.72 -0.61 -33.68
N LYS A 102 -12.05 0.51 -34.33
CA LYS A 102 -11.71 1.85 -33.83
C LYS A 102 -12.31 2.08 -32.43
N LYS A 103 -13.60 1.80 -32.25
CA LYS A 103 -14.30 1.97 -30.97
C LYS A 103 -13.70 1.06 -29.89
N ALA A 104 -13.38 -0.19 -30.21
CA ALA A 104 -12.73 -1.10 -29.27
C ALA A 104 -11.36 -0.58 -28.82
N TYR A 105 -10.58 -0.02 -29.74
CA TYR A 105 -9.29 0.59 -29.41
C TYR A 105 -9.43 1.84 -28.53
N GLU A 106 -10.33 2.77 -28.88
CA GLU A 106 -10.60 3.97 -28.09
C GLU A 106 -11.03 3.62 -26.66
N ASN A 107 -11.93 2.64 -26.51
CA ASN A 107 -12.37 2.15 -25.20
C ASN A 107 -11.22 1.52 -24.40
N ALA A 108 -10.39 0.69 -25.04
CA ALA A 108 -9.26 0.06 -24.37
C ALA A 108 -8.27 1.11 -23.82
N VAL A 109 -7.92 2.11 -24.63
CA VAL A 109 -7.03 3.20 -24.23
C VAL A 109 -7.64 4.02 -23.09
N ALA A 110 -8.92 4.37 -23.18
CA ALA A 110 -9.62 5.12 -22.15
C ALA A 110 -9.63 4.36 -20.80
N ASN A 111 -9.97 3.07 -20.84
CA ASN A 111 -10.02 2.20 -19.66
C ASN A 111 -8.64 2.02 -19.01
N THR A 112 -7.59 1.82 -19.81
CA THR A 112 -6.22 1.72 -19.27
C THR A 112 -5.77 3.03 -18.64
N LYS A 113 -6.08 4.18 -19.25
CA LYS A 113 -5.75 5.49 -18.69
C LYS A 113 -6.45 5.70 -17.35
N GLU A 114 -7.75 5.44 -17.28
CA GLU A 114 -8.53 5.63 -16.06
C GLU A 114 -8.03 4.75 -14.90
N LEU A 115 -7.72 3.48 -15.17
CA LEU A 115 -7.12 2.60 -14.16
C LEU A 115 -5.74 3.12 -13.69
N GLY A 116 -4.93 3.63 -14.62
CA GLY A 116 -3.65 4.26 -14.30
C GLY A 116 -3.82 5.50 -13.40
N ASP A 117 -4.78 6.37 -13.74
CA ASP A 117 -5.09 7.57 -12.97
C ASP A 117 -5.55 7.22 -11.54
N LEU A 118 -6.39 6.19 -11.38
CA LEU A 118 -6.83 5.70 -10.06
C LEU A 118 -5.67 5.19 -9.21
N ILE A 119 -4.78 4.38 -9.80
CA ILE A 119 -3.58 3.85 -9.11
C ILE A 119 -2.66 4.99 -8.71
N GLN A 120 -2.36 5.90 -9.64
CA GLN A 120 -1.45 7.01 -9.40
C GLN A 120 -1.98 7.95 -8.32
N LYS A 121 -3.28 8.27 -8.36
CA LYS A 121 -3.94 9.11 -7.35
C LYS A 121 -3.85 8.49 -5.95
N SER A 122 -4.22 7.21 -5.83
CA SER A 122 -4.20 6.50 -4.54
C SER A 122 -2.80 6.46 -3.92
N ASN A 123 -1.77 6.19 -4.75
CA ASN A 123 -0.38 6.20 -4.31
C ASN A 123 0.09 7.60 -3.92
N ALA A 124 -0.27 8.63 -4.71
CA ALA A 124 0.10 10.01 -4.41
C ALA A 124 -0.52 10.50 -3.09
N GLU A 125 -1.78 10.16 -2.83
CA GLU A 125 -2.46 10.51 -1.58
C GLU A 125 -1.82 9.81 -0.37
N ALA A 126 -1.52 8.50 -0.46
CA ALA A 126 -0.83 7.77 0.59
C ALA A 126 0.57 8.35 0.88
N MET A 127 1.35 8.64 -0.17
CA MET A 127 2.67 9.27 -0.04
C MET A 127 2.60 10.68 0.55
N SER A 128 1.57 11.45 0.23
CA SER A 128 1.36 12.79 0.80
C SER A 128 1.17 12.74 2.31
N LYS A 129 0.42 11.75 2.83
CA LYS A 129 0.26 11.52 4.28
C LYS A 129 1.59 11.23 4.96
N LEU A 130 2.39 10.34 4.37
CA LEU A 130 3.71 10.00 4.89
C LEU A 130 4.68 11.18 4.86
N ASN A 131 4.69 11.95 3.77
CA ASN A 131 5.55 13.13 3.63
C ASN A 131 5.19 14.23 4.63
N THR A 132 3.90 14.44 4.88
CA THR A 132 3.41 15.35 5.92
C THR A 132 3.96 14.93 7.28
N ARG A 133 3.80 13.65 7.65
CA ARG A 133 4.29 13.14 8.93
C ARG A 133 5.81 13.22 9.05
N PHE A 134 6.54 12.97 7.98
CA PHE A 134 7.99 13.12 7.95
C PHE A 134 8.40 14.58 8.24
N SER A 135 7.74 15.54 7.61
CA SER A 135 8.01 16.97 7.83
C SER A 135 7.73 17.41 9.27
N GLU A 136 6.64 16.92 9.85
CA GLU A 136 6.31 17.13 11.26
C GLU A 136 7.36 16.48 12.18
N ALA A 137 7.78 15.25 11.92
CA ALA A 137 8.78 14.55 12.72
C ALA A 137 10.14 15.29 12.73
N MET A 138 10.54 15.88 11.60
CA MET A 138 11.74 16.72 11.55
C MET A 138 11.61 18.00 12.36
N THR A 139 10.40 18.56 12.46
CA THR A 139 10.10 19.73 13.29
C THR A 139 10.12 19.36 14.78
N GLU A 140 9.51 18.24 15.15
CA GLU A 140 9.54 17.70 16.50
C GLU A 140 10.97 17.41 16.96
N MET A 141 11.82 16.83 16.08
CA MET A 141 13.22 16.59 16.38
C MET A 141 14.00 17.89 16.64
N LYS A 142 13.78 18.95 15.86
CA LYS A 142 14.38 20.26 16.13
C LYS A 142 13.97 20.81 17.49
N ALA A 143 12.67 20.76 17.81
CA ALA A 143 12.16 21.24 19.09
C ALA A 143 12.76 20.49 20.30
N LEU A 144 12.97 19.17 20.18
CA LEU A 144 13.65 18.37 21.21
C LEU A 144 15.11 18.77 21.40
N LEU A 145 15.81 19.16 20.32
CA LEU A 145 17.21 19.62 20.38
C LEU A 145 17.34 21.04 20.92
N GLU A 146 16.35 21.90 20.68
CA GLU A 146 16.29 23.28 21.19
C GLU A 146 15.88 23.35 22.67
N LYS A 147 15.15 22.35 23.20
CA LYS A 147 14.83 22.21 24.64
C LYS A 147 16.03 21.80 25.53
N LYS A 148 17.27 21.94 25.04
CA LYS A 148 18.51 21.72 25.80
C LYS A 148 18.90 22.91 26.66
#